data_AF-A0A4Y2U2K7-F1
#
_entry.id   AF-A0A4Y2U2K7-F1
#
_cell.length_a   1.000
_cell.length_b   1.000
_cell.length_c   1.000
_cell.angle_alpha   90.00
_cell.angle_beta   90.00
_cell.angle_gamma   90.00
#
_symmetry.space_group_name_H-M   'P 1'
#
loop_
_entity.id
_entity.type
_entity.pdbx_description
1 polymer ?
#
loop_
_entity_poly.entity_id
_entity_poly.type
_entity_poly.pdbx_seq_one_letter_code
_entity_poly.pdbx_strand_id
1 'polypeptide(L)'
;MLDIVESNSLACSYFLDDYIQIVWDQLPEDSKRYFYNGEGPPLDTKHPLEFCWPYILNGEGTELNNRFESPFGYYGPTTFNQYLSEYSVSKSNRAATEYFFERSRAIKQNLGYLQ
;
A
#
# COMPACT_ATOMS: atom_id res chain seq x y z
N MET A 1 -24.89 3.47 -6.69
CA MET A 1 -24.32 3.68 -5.34
C MET A 1 -23.23 2.65 -5.23
N LEU A 2 -21.98 3.08 -5.10
CA LEU A 2 -20.87 2.14 -4.88
C LEU A 2 -21.05 1.54 -3.50
N ASP A 3 -20.78 0.25 -3.36
CA ASP A 3 -20.73 -0.34 -2.03
C ASP A 3 -19.50 0.16 -1.26
N ILE A 4 -19.45 -0.10 0.05
CA ILE A 4 -18.37 0.40 0.91
C ILE A 4 -17.02 -0.24 0.57
N VAL A 5 -17.02 -1.49 0.07
CA VAL A 5 -15.81 -2.22 -0.34
C VAL A 5 -15.27 -1.68 -1.66
N GLU A 6 -16.13 -1.45 -2.65
CA GLU A 6 -15.81 -0.77 -3.91
C GLU A 6 -15.31 0.66 -3.66
N SER A 7 -15.94 1.37 -2.72
CA SER A 7 -15.51 2.72 -2.32
C SER A 7 -14.12 2.70 -1.69
N ASN A 8 -13.82 1.69 -0.87
CA ASN A 8 -12.50 1.53 -0.25
C ASN A 8 -11.43 1.20 -1.30
N SER A 9 -11.74 0.27 -2.21
CA SER A 9 -10.88 -0.12 -3.32
C SER A 9 -10.51 1.08 -4.20
N LEU A 10 -11.50 1.92 -4.52
CA LEU A 10 -11.31 3.15 -5.29
C LEU A 10 -10.51 4.20 -4.52
N ALA A 11 -10.83 4.43 -3.24
CA ALA A 11 -10.08 5.37 -2.39
C ALA A 11 -8.60 5.00 -2.35
N CYS A 12 -8.31 3.72 -2.15
CA CYS A 12 -6.97 3.14 -2.18
C CYS A 12 -6.29 3.30 -3.55
N SER A 13 -7.02 3.03 -4.63
CA SER A 13 -6.51 3.09 -6.01
C SER A 13 -6.21 4.52 -6.47
N TYR A 14 -6.97 5.50 -6.00
CA TYR A 14 -6.84 6.92 -6.36
C TYR A 14 -6.09 7.76 -5.33
N PHE A 15 -5.58 7.16 -4.25
CA PHE A 15 -4.79 7.86 -3.23
C PHE A 15 -5.56 9.00 -2.56
N LEU A 16 -6.75 8.71 -2.09
CA LEU A 16 -7.56 9.69 -1.37
C LEU A 16 -7.32 9.55 0.14
N ASP A 17 -6.13 9.92 0.63
CA ASP A 17 -5.65 9.61 2.00
C ASP A 17 -6.70 9.83 3.09
N ASP A 18 -7.25 11.05 3.19
CA ASP A 18 -8.31 11.39 4.15
C ASP A 18 -9.57 10.54 4.00
N TYR A 19 -9.91 10.16 2.75
CA TYR A 19 -11.09 9.37 2.44
C TYR A 19 -10.85 7.87 2.68
N ILE A 20 -9.63 7.38 2.49
CA ILE A 20 -9.26 5.99 2.78
C ILE A 20 -9.51 5.71 4.27
N GLN A 21 -9.09 6.62 5.16
CA GLN A 21 -9.33 6.46 6.59
C GLN A 21 -10.82 6.44 6.94
N ILE A 22 -11.60 7.37 6.37
CA ILE A 22 -13.06 7.45 6.58
C ILE A 22 -13.77 6.16 6.13
N VAL A 23 -13.39 5.64 4.96
CA VAL A 23 -14.02 4.44 4.40
C VAL A 23 -13.55 3.18 5.14
N TRP A 24 -12.27 3.13 5.54
CA TRP A 24 -11.72 2.06 6.36
C TRP A 24 -12.46 1.93 7.70
N ASP A 25 -12.74 3.04 8.38
CA ASP A 25 -13.48 3.03 9.64
C ASP A 25 -14.93 2.53 9.48
N GLN A 26 -15.52 2.75 8.31
CA GLN A 26 -16.88 2.29 7.97
C GLN A 26 -16.93 0.84 7.45
N LEU A 27 -15.78 0.23 7.15
CA LEU A 27 -15.74 -1.13 6.62
C LEU A 27 -16.16 -2.14 7.69
N PRO A 28 -17.03 -3.12 7.36
CA PRO A 28 -17.30 -4.26 8.23
C PRO A 28 -16.03 -5.04 8.54
N GLU A 29 -15.93 -5.60 9.75
CA GLU A 29 -14.75 -6.35 10.19
C GLU A 29 -14.42 -7.53 9.27
N ASP A 30 -15.45 -8.25 8.79
CA ASP A 30 -15.28 -9.33 7.83
C ASP A 30 -14.69 -8.85 6.50
N SER A 31 -15.04 -7.64 6.07
CA SER A 31 -14.45 -7.02 4.88
C SER A 31 -13.01 -6.57 5.14
N LYS A 32 -12.68 -6.10 6.36
CA LYS A 32 -11.29 -5.74 6.73
C LYS A 32 -10.37 -6.96 6.70
N ARG A 33 -10.86 -8.14 7.09
CA ARG A 33 -10.08 -9.40 7.06
C ARG A 33 -9.55 -9.72 5.67
N TYR A 34 -10.37 -9.50 4.65
CA TYR A 34 -9.96 -9.63 3.25
C TYR A 34 -8.73 -8.76 2.95
N PHE A 35 -8.73 -7.50 3.39
CA PHE A 35 -7.65 -6.55 3.10
C PHE A 35 -6.42 -6.67 4.03
N TYR A 36 -6.56 -7.13 5.27
CA TYR A 36 -5.56 -6.92 6.33
C TYR A 36 -5.09 -8.18 7.09
N ASN A 37 -5.76 -9.34 6.97
CA ASN A 37 -5.38 -10.55 7.72
C ASN A 37 -4.76 -11.67 6.87
N GLY A 38 -4.29 -11.35 5.67
CA GLY A 38 -3.65 -12.33 4.79
C GLY A 38 -4.58 -13.34 4.14
N GLU A 39 -5.90 -13.18 4.29
CA GLU A 39 -6.92 -13.80 3.44
C GLU A 39 -7.01 -13.13 2.05
N GLY A 40 -6.24 -12.06 1.85
CA GLY A 40 -6.08 -11.39 0.56
C GLY A 40 -5.52 -12.33 -0.52
N PRO A 41 -5.48 -11.87 -1.78
CA PRO A 41 -5.07 -12.69 -2.91
C PRO A 41 -3.67 -13.28 -2.68
N PRO A 42 -3.41 -14.49 -3.18
CA PRO A 42 -2.15 -15.18 -2.95
C PRO A 42 -0.96 -14.35 -3.44
N LEU A 43 0.20 -14.55 -2.81
CA LEU A 43 1.43 -13.74 -2.92
C LEU A 43 1.99 -13.63 -4.36
N ASP A 44 1.51 -14.47 -5.25
CA ASP A 44 1.82 -14.53 -6.69
C ASP A 44 0.98 -13.56 -7.54
N THR A 45 -0.05 -12.95 -6.95
CA THR A 45 -0.90 -11.95 -7.61
C THR A 45 -0.32 -10.56 -7.37
N LYS A 46 -0.19 -9.70 -8.41
CA LYS A 46 0.18 -8.29 -8.25
C LYS A 46 -0.74 -7.66 -7.20
N HIS A 47 -0.24 -7.45 -5.98
CA HIS A 47 -1.06 -6.97 -4.88
C HIS A 47 -1.54 -5.56 -5.20
N PRO A 48 -2.86 -5.35 -5.35
CA PRO A 48 -3.35 -4.01 -5.59
C PRO A 48 -3.17 -3.16 -4.33
N LEU A 49 -2.98 -1.86 -4.54
CA LEU A 49 -2.68 -0.83 -3.50
C LEU A 49 -3.61 -0.90 -2.28
N GLU A 50 -4.84 -1.34 -2.49
CA GLU A 50 -5.91 -1.58 -1.51
C GLU A 50 -5.53 -2.52 -0.35
N PHE A 51 -4.64 -3.49 -0.54
CA PHE A 51 -4.19 -4.38 0.54
C PHE A 51 -3.03 -3.80 1.36
N CYS A 52 -2.39 -2.73 0.86
CA CYS A 52 -1.25 -2.10 1.51
C CYS A 52 -1.68 -1.04 2.53
N TRP A 53 -2.78 -0.34 2.22
CA TRP A 53 -3.27 0.78 3.02
C TRP A 53 -3.59 0.47 4.47
N PRO A 54 -4.23 -0.66 4.80
CA PRO A 54 -4.54 -1.00 6.19
C PRO A 54 -3.30 -1.03 7.09
N TYR A 55 -2.21 -1.62 6.62
CA TYR A 55 -0.93 -1.66 7.33
C TYR A 55 -0.28 -0.27 7.43
N ILE A 56 -0.42 0.57 6.40
CA ILE A 56 0.09 1.95 6.45
C ILE A 56 -0.68 2.78 7.48
N LEU A 57 -2.02 2.68 7.48
CA LEU A 57 -2.91 3.37 8.41
C LEU A 57 -2.67 2.94 9.86
N ASN A 58 -2.42 1.65 10.10
CA ASN A 58 -2.16 1.11 11.42
C ASN A 58 -0.71 1.35 11.91
N GLY A 59 0.14 2.00 11.10
CA GLY A 59 1.53 2.27 11.44
C GLY A 59 2.46 1.05 11.32
N GLU A 60 2.00 -0.02 10.70
CA GLU A 60 2.68 -1.32 10.58
C GLU A 60 3.52 -1.43 9.31
N GLY A 61 4.12 -0.31 8.89
CA GLY A 61 4.94 -0.26 7.67
C GLY A 61 6.11 -1.25 7.68
N THR A 62 6.62 -1.64 8.86
CA THR A 62 7.68 -2.65 8.99
C THR A 62 7.17 -4.07 8.72
N GLU A 63 5.99 -4.44 9.21
CA GLU A 63 5.38 -5.74 8.93
C GLU A 63 5.06 -5.87 7.44
N LEU A 64 4.51 -4.81 6.87
CA LEU A 64 4.27 -4.69 5.44
C LEU A 64 5.58 -4.83 4.64
N ASN A 65 6.65 -4.14 5.03
CA ASN A 65 7.94 -4.26 4.33
C ASN A 65 8.50 -5.70 4.41
N ASN A 66 8.47 -6.34 5.58
CA ASN A 66 8.90 -7.74 5.75
C ASN A 66 8.07 -8.71 4.87
N ARG A 67 6.76 -8.45 4.76
CA ARG A 67 5.84 -9.26 3.95
C ARG A 67 6.11 -9.15 2.46
N PHE A 68 6.71 -8.05 2.00
CA PHE A 68 7.10 -7.85 0.60
C PHE A 68 8.57 -8.21 0.32
N GLU A 69 9.45 -8.19 1.32
CA GLU A 69 10.84 -8.66 1.21
C GLU A 69 10.96 -10.18 1.00
N SER A 70 10.01 -10.98 1.50
CA SER A 70 10.07 -12.45 1.45
C SER A 70 9.53 -13.12 0.16
N PRO A 71 8.43 -12.67 -0.48
CA PRO A 71 7.86 -13.33 -1.67
C PRO A 71 8.31 -12.70 -3.00
N PHE A 72 8.67 -11.42 -3.01
CA PHE A 72 9.01 -10.66 -4.22
C PHE A 72 10.52 -10.52 -4.44
N GLY A 73 11.32 -11.50 -4.00
CA GLY A 73 12.77 -11.53 -4.19
C GLY A 73 13.24 -11.38 -5.66
N TYR A 74 12.32 -11.48 -6.62
CA TYR A 74 12.52 -11.13 -8.03
C TYR A 74 12.89 -9.66 -8.29
N TYR A 75 12.49 -8.73 -7.41
CA TYR A 75 12.79 -7.30 -7.55
C TYR A 75 14.09 -6.88 -6.85
N GLY A 76 14.84 -7.80 -6.22
CA GLY A 76 16.01 -7.45 -5.40
C GLY A 76 15.61 -6.65 -4.14
N PRO A 77 16.53 -5.94 -3.47
CA PRO A 77 16.23 -5.07 -2.32
C PRO A 77 15.50 -3.78 -2.77
N THR A 78 14.45 -3.94 -3.57
CA THR A 78 13.54 -2.88 -3.93
C THR A 78 12.61 -2.71 -2.75
N THR A 79 12.81 -1.63 -1.99
CA THR A 79 11.98 -1.29 -0.84
C THR A 79 10.52 -1.27 -1.25
N PHE A 80 9.61 -1.70 -0.37
CA PHE A 80 8.17 -1.71 -0.60
C PHE A 80 7.62 -0.40 -1.25
N ASN A 81 8.16 0.75 -0.84
CA ASN A 81 7.79 2.06 -1.40
C ASN A 81 8.16 2.22 -2.89
N GLN A 82 9.26 1.63 -3.35
CA GLN A 82 9.62 1.65 -4.78
C GLN A 82 8.65 0.84 -5.62
N TYR A 83 8.25 -0.35 -5.15
CA TYR A 83 7.22 -1.16 -5.81
C TYR A 83 5.89 -0.38 -5.93
N LEU A 84 5.44 0.25 -4.85
CA LEU A 84 4.22 1.05 -4.88
C LEU A 84 4.34 2.29 -5.77
N SER A 85 5.51 2.91 -5.85
CA SER A 85 5.77 4.00 -6.79
C SER A 85 5.66 3.54 -8.25
N GLU A 86 6.30 2.43 -8.61
CA GLU A 86 6.24 1.87 -9.98
C GLU A 86 4.81 1.44 -10.34
N TYR A 87 4.11 0.81 -9.40
CA TYR A 87 2.71 0.44 -9.58
C TYR A 87 1.83 1.68 -9.79
N SER A 88 2.02 2.73 -8.98
CA SER A 88 1.28 3.98 -9.10
C SER A 88 1.51 4.67 -10.45
N VAL A 89 2.75 4.65 -10.96
CA VAL A 89 3.08 5.11 -12.32
C VAL A 89 2.33 4.29 -13.36
N SER A 90 2.29 2.97 -13.24
CA SER A 90 1.56 2.09 -14.18
C SER A 90 0.05 2.36 -14.22
N LYS A 91 -0.50 2.91 -13.13
CA LYS A 91 -1.89 3.34 -13.01
C LYS A 91 -2.11 4.81 -13.34
N SER A 92 -1.06 5.54 -13.75
CA SER A 92 -1.10 7.00 -13.95
C SER A 92 -1.59 7.76 -12.71
N ASN A 93 -1.40 7.20 -11.51
CA ASN A 93 -1.76 7.84 -10.25
C ASN A 93 -0.57 8.69 -9.76
N ARG A 94 -0.58 9.96 -10.16
CA ARG A 94 0.47 10.92 -9.82
C ARG A 94 0.60 11.17 -8.32
N ALA A 95 -0.53 11.33 -7.60
CA ALA A 95 -0.53 11.61 -6.17
C ALA A 95 0.12 10.47 -5.37
N ALA A 96 -0.26 9.21 -5.67
CA ALA A 96 0.37 8.05 -5.06
C ALA A 96 1.86 7.96 -5.38
N THR A 97 2.23 8.23 -6.64
CA THR A 97 3.63 8.21 -7.07
C THR A 97 4.46 9.21 -6.27
N GLU A 98 4.01 10.46 -6.16
CA GLU A 98 4.71 11.52 -5.41
C GLU A 98 4.83 11.14 -3.92
N TYR A 99 3.76 10.63 -3.30
CA TYR A 99 3.78 10.20 -1.90
C TYR A 99 4.81 9.09 -1.63
N PHE A 100 4.77 7.99 -2.39
CA PHE A 100 5.67 6.86 -2.15
C PHE A 100 7.12 7.22 -2.48
N PHE A 101 7.34 8.10 -3.44
CA PHE A 101 8.65 8.63 -3.75
C PHE A 101 9.25 9.45 -2.60
N GLU A 102 8.49 10.40 -2.03
CA GLU A 102 8.94 11.19 -0.88
C GLU A 102 9.15 10.32 0.36
N ARG A 103 8.27 9.33 0.60
CA ARG A 103 8.43 8.37 1.70
C ARG A 103 9.70 7.52 1.55
N SER A 104 10.01 7.07 0.33
CA SER A 104 11.25 6.35 0.02
C SER A 104 12.49 7.23 0.28
N ARG A 105 12.44 8.51 -0.11
CA ARG A 105 13.52 9.47 0.15
C ARG A 105 13.75 9.68 1.65
N ALA A 106 12.69 9.89 2.43
CA ALA A 106 12.78 10.08 3.88
C ALA A 106 13.42 8.87 4.59
N ILE A 107 13.06 7.65 4.18
CA ILE A 107 13.66 6.42 4.70
C ILE A 107 15.16 6.34 4.35
N LYS A 108 15.54 6.65 3.10
CA LYS A 108 16.96 6.65 2.68
C LYS A 108 17.80 7.67 3.44
N GLN A 109 17.24 8.84 3.75
CA GLN A 109 17.89 9.86 4.57
C GLN A 109 18.07 9.39 6.02
N ASN A 110 17.04 8.79 6.63
CA ASN A 110 17.12 8.24 7.99
C ASN A 110 18.12 7.09 8.13
N LEU A 111 18.34 6.34 7.05
CA LEU A 111 19.31 5.24 7.00
C LEU A 111 20.72 5.69 6.56
N GLY A 112 20.95 6.98 6.29
CA GLY A 112 22.27 7.53 5.96
C GLY A 112 22.79 7.23 4.56
N TYR A 113 21.94 6.81 3.61
CA TYR A 113 22.34 6.42 2.25
C TYR A 113 22.51 7.57 1.25
N LEU A 114 22.31 8.82 1.68
CA LEU A 114 22.59 10.02 0.88
C LEU A 114 23.62 10.87 1.64
N GLN A 115 24.91 10.65 1.32
CA GLN A 115 25.98 11.64 1.46
C GLN A 115 26.24 12.30 0.10
#